data_AF-A0A958AIE8-F1
#
_entry.id   AF-A0A958AIE8-F1
#
_cell.length_a   1.000
_cell.length_b   1.000
_cell.length_c   1.000
_cell.angle_alpha   90.00
_cell.angle_beta   90.00
_cell.angle_gamma   90.00
#
_symmetry.space_group_name_H-M   'P 1'
#
loop_
_entity.id
_entity.type
_entity.pdbx_description
1 polymer ?
#
loop_
_entity_poly.entity_id
_entity_poly.type
_entity_poly.pdbx_seq_one_letter_code
_entity_poly.pdbx_strand_id
1 'polypeptide(L)' 'SIIQNTPVGRMGTPEEIAWAVAFLAAERSAFITGQVLTVDGGLVM' A
#
# COMPACT_ATOMS: atom_id res chain seq x y z
N SER A 1 -3.50 -13.20 -15.81
CA SER A 1 -3.50 -13.51 -14.35
C SER A 1 -3.38 -12.20 -13.57
N ILE A 2 -3.89 -12.09 -12.34
CA ILE A 2 -3.74 -10.87 -11.50
C ILE A 2 -2.27 -10.42 -11.47
N ILE A 3 -1.34 -11.37 -11.28
CA ILE A 3 0.10 -11.11 -11.22
C ILE A 3 0.65 -10.46 -12.51
N GLN A 4 0.13 -10.83 -13.68
CA GLN A 4 0.59 -10.25 -14.96
C GLN A 4 0.12 -8.81 -15.15
N ASN A 5 -0.97 -8.42 -14.49
CA ASN A 5 -1.51 -7.07 -14.53
C ASN A 5 -0.97 -6.19 -13.39
N THR A 6 -0.21 -6.76 -12.45
CA THR A 6 0.50 -6.02 -11.41
C THR A 6 1.91 -5.66 -11.91
N PRO A 7 2.25 -4.39 -12.11
CA PRO A 7 3.58 -3.96 -12.57
C PRO A 7 4.76 -4.48 -11.74
N VAL A 8 4.58 -4.60 -10.43
CA VAL A 8 5.60 -5.19 -9.53
C VAL A 8 5.82 -6.69 -9.78
N GLY A 9 4.92 -7.36 -10.53
CA GLY A 9 5.10 -8.71 -11.04
C GLY A 9 4.97 -9.82 -10.00
N ARG A 10 4.42 -9.52 -8.81
CA ARG A 10 4.15 -10.49 -7.74
C ARG A 10 2.96 -10.07 -6.88
N MET A 11 2.48 -11.01 -6.09
CA MET A 11 1.56 -10.69 -5.00
C MET A 11 2.31 -9.90 -3.91
N GLY A 12 1.59 -8.96 -3.29
CA GLY A 12 2.05 -8.30 -2.07
C GLY A 12 2.05 -9.26 -0.88
N THR A 13 2.85 -8.96 0.13
CA THR A 13 2.86 -9.70 1.39
C THR A 13 2.07 -8.97 2.48
N PRO A 14 1.58 -9.68 3.52
CA PRO A 14 0.92 -9.03 4.65
C PRO A 14 1.78 -7.96 5.33
N GLU A 15 3.09 -8.16 5.39
CA GLU A 15 4.04 -7.22 6.00
C GLU A 15 4.07 -5.90 5.24
N GLU A 16 4.00 -5.92 3.91
CA GLU A 16 3.96 -4.70 3.09
C GLU A 16 2.74 -3.83 3.39
N ILE A 17 1.60 -4.46 3.65
CA ILE A 17 0.40 -3.77 4.13
C ILE A 17 0.61 -3.24 5.55
N ALA A 18 1.18 -4.06 6.44
CA ALA A 18 1.45 -3.66 7.83
C ALA A 18 2.37 -2.43 7.90
N TRP A 19 3.38 -2.32 7.03
CA TRP A 19 4.25 -1.15 6.97
C TRP A 19 3.50 0.11 6.54
N ALA A 20 2.59 0.02 5.57
CA ALA A 20 1.76 1.15 5.16
C ALA A 20 0.79 1.60 6.26
N VAL A 21 0.19 0.64 6.99
CA VAL A 21 -0.63 0.92 8.16
C VAL A 21 0.20 1.58 9.27
N ALA A 22 1.37 1.03 9.57
CA ALA A 22 2.28 1.60 10.57
C ALA A 22 2.74 3.02 10.20
N PHE A 23 2.95 3.30 8.92
CA PHE A 23 3.22 4.65 8.44
C PHE A 23 2.06 5.60 8.74
N LEU A 24 0.82 5.24 8.41
CA LEU A 24 -0.35 6.09 8.65
C LEU A 24 -0.65 6.26 10.15
N ALA A 25 -0.39 5.23 10.96
CA ALA A 25 -0.63 5.24 12.40
C ALA A 25 0.48 5.96 13.21
N ALA A 26 1.62 6.26 12.60
CA ALA A 26 2.73 6.89 13.31
C ALA A 26 2.40 8.34 13.70
N GLU A 27 2.87 8.80 14.87
CA GLU A 27 2.67 10.18 15.35
C GLU A 27 3.13 11.24 14.34
N ARG A 28 4.22 10.95 13.61
CA ARG A 28 4.74 11.82 12.54
C ARG A 28 3.78 12.03 11.37
N SER A 29 2.73 11.22 11.27
CA SER A 29 1.70 11.28 10.22
C SER A 29 0.45 12.04 10.68
N ALA A 30 0.47 12.70 11.85
CA ALA A 30 -0.70 13.34 12.45
C ALA A 30 -1.42 14.41 11.60
N PHE A 31 -0.77 14.95 10.56
CA PHE A 31 -1.39 15.92 9.63
C PHE A 31 -1.97 15.26 8.36
N ILE A 32 -1.86 13.95 8.22
CA ILE A 32 -2.41 13.19 7.09
C ILE A 32 -3.82 12.72 7.49
N THR A 33 -4.83 13.27 6.84
CA THR A 33 -6.23 12.88 7.03
C THR A 33 -7.02 12.95 5.73
N GLY A 34 -8.07 12.13 5.62
CA GLY A 34 -8.93 12.05 4.43
C GLY A 34 -8.26 11.47 3.18
N GLN A 35 -7.08 10.86 3.31
CA GLN A 35 -6.33 10.28 2.19
C GLN A 35 -6.50 8.76 2.12
N VAL A 36 -6.49 8.23 0.90
CA VAL A 36 -6.42 6.79 0.63
C VAL A 36 -5.02 6.48 0.12
N LEU A 37 -4.30 5.60 0.82
CA LEU A 37 -3.01 5.09 0.37
C LEU A 37 -3.21 3.74 -0.33
N THR A 38 -3.15 3.74 -1.66
CA THR A 38 -3.22 2.50 -2.45
C THR A 38 -1.91 1.73 -2.32
N VAL A 39 -1.99 0.45 -1.93
CA VAL A 39 -0.85 -0.46 -1.80
C VAL A 39 -1.15 -1.74 -2.58
N ASP A 40 -0.99 -1.67 -3.90
CA ASP A 40 -1.43 -2.74 -4.81
C ASP A 40 -0.36 -3.17 -5.84
N GLY A 41 0.85 -2.65 -5.73
CA GLY A 41 1.93 -2.93 -6.67
C GLY A 41 1.68 -2.36 -8.08
N GLY A 42 0.81 -1.35 -8.22
CA GLY A 42 0.47 -0.66 -9.48
C GLY A 42 -0.67 -1.31 -10.26
N LEU A 43 -1.54 -2.08 -9.61
CA LEU A 43 -2.58 -2.86 -10.29
C LEU A 43 -3.70 -1.98 -10.86
N VAL A 44 -4.09 -0.92 -10.15
CA VAL A 44 -5.28 -0.11 -10.48
C VAL A 44 -4.93 1.29 -11.00
N MET A 45 -3.83 1.90 -10.53
CA MET A 45 -3.48 3.30 -10.78
C MET A 45 -2.20 3.47 -11.58
#